data_AF-A0A1Y3PBJ3-F1
#
_entry.id   AF-A0A1Y3PBJ3-F1
#
_cell.length_a   1.000
_cell.length_b   1.000
_cell.length_c   1.000
_cell.angle_alpha   90.00
_cell.angle_beta   90.00
_cell.angle_gamma   90.00
#
_symmetry.space_group_name_H-M   'P 1'
#
loop_
_entity.id
_entity.type
_entity.pdbx_description
1 polymer ?
#
loop_
_entity_poly.entity_id
_entity_poly.type
_entity_poly.pdbx_seq_one_letter_code
_entity_poly.pdbx_strand_id
1 'polypeptide(L)'
;MAKKFMKILGTVLVLAGIAGFIFPFHGLLSLTMTHNVFHILTGVLALAVSGNNERSILFARFFGIVYLIVAVLGLFTRDVLGLIILEPLDTFIHFAIAILALVIGFKSVNSKSPGIQRNLH
;
A
#
# COMPACT_ATOMS: atom_id res chain seq x y z
N MET A 1 -5.41 14.50 -0.72
CA MET A 1 -5.12 13.36 -1.61
C MET A 1 -4.83 12.08 -0.84
N ALA A 2 -3.91 12.09 0.13
CA ALA A 2 -3.55 10.92 0.94
C ALA A 2 -4.74 10.20 1.60
N LYS A 3 -5.67 10.92 2.25
CA LYS A 3 -6.87 10.32 2.87
C LYS A 3 -7.70 9.50 1.89
N LYS A 4 -8.02 10.08 0.72
CA LYS A 4 -8.80 9.41 -0.33
C LYS A 4 -8.07 8.18 -0.86
N PHE A 5 -6.77 8.31 -1.09
CA PHE A 5 -5.92 7.19 -1.51
C PHE A 5 -5.92 6.05 -0.49
N MET A 6 -5.71 6.34 0.80
CA MET A 6 -5.78 5.33 1.87
C MET A 6 -7.14 4.66 1.98
N LYS A 7 -8.23 5.42 1.80
CA LYS A 7 -9.57 4.85 1.78
C LYS A 7 -9.75 3.86 0.63
N ILE A 8 -9.36 4.24 -0.59
CA ILE A 8 -9.46 3.37 -1.78
C ILE A 8 -8.55 2.15 -1.65
N LEU A 9 -7.27 2.37 -1.33
CA LEU A 9 -6.28 1.31 -1.16
C LEU A 9 -6.73 0.32 -0.09
N GLY A 10 -7.15 0.82 1.07
CA GLY A 10 -7.59 -0.03 2.17
C GLY A 10 -8.82 -0.87 1.80
N THR A 11 -9.81 -0.28 1.13
CA THR A 11 -10.97 -1.03 0.62
C THR A 11 -10.54 -2.10 -0.38
N VAL A 12 -9.69 -1.77 -1.36
CA VAL A 12 -9.22 -2.72 -2.37
C VAL A 12 -8.47 -3.89 -1.74
N LEU A 13 -7.56 -3.63 -0.79
CA LEU A 13 -6.78 -4.68 -0.13
C LEU A 13 -7.64 -5.60 0.74
N VAL A 14 -8.61 -5.05 1.49
CA VAL A 14 -9.55 -5.88 2.26
C VAL A 14 -10.38 -6.74 1.33
N LEU A 15 -10.92 -6.18 0.24
CA LEU A 15 -11.72 -6.93 -0.72
C LEU A 15 -10.89 -7.99 -1.45
N ALA A 16 -9.67 -7.68 -1.85
CA ALA A 16 -8.75 -8.63 -2.50
C ALA A 16 -8.40 -9.78 -1.56
N GLY A 17 -8.07 -9.50 -0.30
CA GLY A 17 -7.79 -10.53 0.69
C GLY A 17 -8.99 -11.43 0.99
N ILE A 18 -10.21 -10.86 1.09
CA ILE A 18 -11.45 -11.66 1.22
C ILE A 18 -11.69 -12.51 -0.03
N ALA A 19 -11.59 -11.91 -1.22
CA ALA A 19 -11.78 -12.61 -2.48
C ALA A 19 -10.79 -13.76 -2.67
N GLY A 20 -9.55 -13.61 -2.22
CA GLY A 20 -8.52 -14.66 -2.27
C GLY A 20 -8.84 -15.90 -1.45
N PHE A 21 -9.70 -15.81 -0.43
CA PHE A 21 -10.21 -16.98 0.29
C PHE A 21 -11.37 -17.69 -0.42
N ILE A 22 -12.06 -16.98 -1.32
CA ILE A 22 -13.29 -17.47 -1.96
C ILE A 22 -13.00 -18.00 -3.37
N PHE A 23 -12.12 -17.32 -4.10
CA PHE A 23 -11.87 -17.57 -5.51
C PHE A 23 -10.44 -18.07 -5.76
N PRO A 24 -10.28 -19.14 -6.55
CA PRO A 24 -8.97 -19.61 -6.95
C PRO A 24 -8.43 -18.79 -8.14
N PHE A 25 -7.38 -17.99 -7.93
CA PHE A 25 -6.72 -17.20 -8.97
C PHE A 25 -5.47 -17.90 -9.56
N HIS A 26 -5.49 -19.23 -9.65
CA HIS A 26 -4.34 -20.06 -10.00
C HIS A 26 -3.57 -19.56 -11.22
N GLY A 27 -2.24 -19.43 -11.09
CA GLY A 27 -1.34 -19.03 -12.16
C GLY A 27 -1.41 -17.55 -12.57
N LEU A 28 -2.34 -16.78 -12.00
CA LEU A 28 -2.43 -15.32 -12.20
C LEU A 28 -2.00 -14.56 -10.95
N LEU A 29 -2.63 -14.85 -9.81
CA LEU A 29 -2.31 -14.24 -8.52
C LEU A 29 -2.13 -15.33 -7.48
N SER A 30 -1.11 -15.19 -6.66
CA SER A 30 -0.85 -16.10 -5.54
C SER A 30 -1.46 -15.54 -4.25
N LEU A 31 -2.78 -15.59 -4.20
CA LEU A 31 -3.59 -15.21 -3.03
C LEU A 31 -3.67 -16.37 -2.01
N THR A 32 -2.51 -16.78 -1.50
CA THR A 32 -2.43 -17.81 -0.45
C THR A 32 -3.04 -17.31 0.86
N MET A 33 -3.31 -18.24 1.80
CA MET A 33 -3.83 -17.89 3.12
C MET A 33 -3.01 -16.77 3.78
N THR A 34 -1.69 -16.90 3.83
CA THR A 34 -0.82 -15.91 4.45
C THR A 34 -0.86 -14.57 3.71
N HIS A 35 -0.81 -14.58 2.37
CA HIS A 35 -0.87 -13.35 1.57
C HIS A 35 -2.20 -12.60 1.78
N ASN A 36 -3.32 -13.33 1.82
CA ASN A 36 -4.65 -12.77 2.06
C ASN A 36 -4.77 -12.14 3.45
N VAL A 37 -4.21 -12.78 4.49
CA VAL A 37 -4.17 -12.21 5.84
C VAL A 37 -3.39 -10.90 5.83
N PHE A 38 -2.23 -10.83 5.16
CA PHE A 38 -1.46 -9.59 5.05
C PHE A 38 -2.23 -8.49 4.29
N HIS A 39 -2.94 -8.82 3.21
CA HIS A 39 -3.79 -7.86 2.50
C HIS A 39 -4.91 -7.32 3.39
N ILE A 40 -5.61 -8.18 4.14
CA ILE A 40 -6.67 -7.75 5.08
C ILE A 40 -6.09 -6.86 6.17
N LEU A 41 -5.01 -7.28 6.84
CA LEU A 41 -4.40 -6.53 7.93
C LEU A 41 -3.93 -5.14 7.47
N THR A 42 -3.17 -5.10 6.38
CA THR A 42 -2.68 -3.82 5.85
C THR A 42 -3.80 -2.95 5.29
N GLY A 43 -4.84 -3.55 4.71
CA GLY A 43 -6.04 -2.85 4.25
C GLY A 43 -6.84 -2.22 5.38
N VAL A 44 -7.06 -2.94 6.49
CA VAL A 44 -7.71 -2.40 7.70
C VAL A 44 -6.89 -1.25 8.29
N LEU A 45 -5.57 -1.39 8.37
CA LEU A 45 -4.69 -0.31 8.83
C LEU A 45 -4.79 0.93 7.94
N ALA A 46 -4.79 0.76 6.62
CA ALA A 46 -4.98 1.86 5.67
C ALA A 46 -6.34 2.57 5.87
N LEU A 47 -7.42 1.81 6.06
CA LEU A 47 -8.75 2.37 6.37
C LEU A 47 -8.75 3.12 7.70
N ALA A 48 -8.14 2.57 8.75
CA ALA A 48 -8.06 3.18 10.07
C ALA A 48 -7.36 4.55 10.06
N VAL A 49 -6.30 4.70 9.25
CA VAL A 49 -5.59 5.98 9.13
C VAL A 49 -6.24 6.96 8.13
N SER A 50 -7.16 6.49 7.28
CA SER A 50 -7.76 7.31 6.20
C SER A 50 -8.55 8.53 6.69
N GLY A 51 -8.96 8.55 7.97
CA GLY A 51 -9.62 9.68 8.62
C GLY A 51 -8.70 10.87 8.94
N ASN A 52 -7.39 10.65 9.00
CA ASN A 52 -6.40 11.67 9.39
C ASN A 52 -5.34 11.86 8.29
N ASN A 53 -5.14 13.09 7.83
CA ASN A 53 -4.26 13.37 6.70
C ASN A 53 -2.78 13.08 7.00
N GLU A 54 -2.29 13.42 8.18
CA GLU A 54 -0.89 13.22 8.55
C GLU A 54 -0.57 11.74 8.74
N ARG A 55 -1.47 11.00 9.42
CA ARG A 55 -1.36 9.54 9.54
C ARG A 55 -1.45 8.86 8.18
N SER A 56 -2.32 9.32 7.30
CA SER A 56 -2.43 8.81 5.92
C SER A 56 -1.14 9.03 5.12
N ILE A 57 -0.49 10.19 5.27
CA ILE A 57 0.79 10.50 4.61
C ILE A 57 1.91 9.59 5.14
N LEU A 58 2.02 9.48 6.47
CA LEU A 58 3.04 8.66 7.12
C LEU A 58 2.88 7.20 6.72
N PHE A 59 1.64 6.69 6.76
CA PHE A 59 1.35 5.32 6.37
C PHE A 59 1.62 5.09 4.88
N ALA A 60 1.24 6.01 3.99
CA ALA A 60 1.53 5.88 2.55
C ALA A 60 3.03 5.73 2.26
N ARG A 61 3.89 6.44 3.00
CA ARG A 61 5.36 6.32 2.87
C ARG A 61 5.84 4.97 3.38
N PHE A 62 5.49 4.63 4.61
CA PHE A 62 5.91 3.38 5.23
C PHE A 62 5.48 2.17 4.40
N PHE A 63 4.18 2.12 4.09
CA PHE A 63 3.57 1.08 3.27
C PHE A 63 4.20 1.02 1.87
N GLY A 64 4.39 2.17 1.22
CA GLY A 64 5.03 2.25 -0.09
C GLY A 64 6.47 1.70 -0.09
N ILE A 65 7.27 1.99 0.95
CA ILE A 65 8.63 1.45 1.09
C ILE A 65 8.58 -0.07 1.27
N VAL A 66 7.73 -0.56 2.17
CA VAL A 66 7.59 -2.01 2.41
C VAL A 66 7.15 -2.75 1.15
N TYR A 67 6.13 -2.26 0.46
CA TYR A 67 5.64 -2.89 -0.78
C TYR A 67 6.66 -2.81 -1.91
N LEU A 68 7.47 -1.73 -1.98
CA LEU A 68 8.56 -1.65 -2.94
C LEU A 68 9.62 -2.72 -2.66
N ILE A 69 9.99 -2.93 -1.39
CA ILE A 69 10.93 -3.99 -1.00
C ILE A 69 10.38 -5.36 -1.38
N VAL A 70 9.11 -5.65 -1.04
CA VAL A 70 8.46 -6.91 -1.41
C VAL A 70 8.45 -7.11 -2.93
N ALA A 71 8.11 -6.08 -3.71
CA ALA A 71 8.10 -6.15 -5.16
C ALA A 71 9.49 -6.36 -5.76
N VAL A 72 10.52 -5.69 -5.23
CA VAL A 72 11.91 -5.88 -5.66
C VAL A 72 12.38 -7.29 -5.35
N LEU A 73 12.08 -7.84 -4.17
CA LEU A 73 12.37 -9.24 -3.84
C LEU A 73 11.64 -10.20 -4.79
N GLY A 74 10.40 -9.88 -5.18
CA GLY A 74 9.59 -10.61 -6.16
C GLY A 74 10.24 -10.75 -7.55
N LEU A 75 11.21 -9.89 -7.89
CA LEU A 75 12.00 -10.03 -9.14
C LEU A 75 13.03 -11.16 -9.09
N PHE A 76 13.43 -11.57 -7.89
CA PHE A 76 14.51 -12.55 -7.67
C PHE A 76 14.00 -13.87 -7.08
N THR A 77 12.88 -13.83 -6.35
CA THR A 77 12.27 -15.00 -5.74
C THR A 77 10.75 -14.90 -5.80
N ARG A 78 10.08 -16.04 -6.00
CA ARG A 78 8.63 -16.14 -5.82
C ARG A 78 8.25 -16.31 -4.36
N ASP A 79 9.12 -16.90 -3.56
CA ASP A 79 8.89 -17.06 -2.13
C ASP A 79 9.60 -15.93 -1.36
N VAL A 80 8.81 -15.01 -0.84
CA VAL A 80 9.28 -13.90 -0.01
C VAL A 80 9.21 -14.33 1.46
N LEU A 81 10.39 -14.64 2.00
CA LEU A 81 10.63 -14.99 3.40
C LEU A 81 9.88 -16.24 3.91
N GLY A 82 9.39 -17.13 3.03
CA GLY A 82 8.56 -18.28 3.41
C GLY A 82 7.12 -17.90 3.75
N LEU A 83 6.74 -16.61 3.56
CA LEU A 83 5.47 -16.06 4.03
C LEU A 83 4.54 -15.70 2.88
N ILE A 84 5.07 -15.18 1.79
CA ILE A 84 4.27 -14.68 0.67
C ILE A 84 4.81 -15.28 -0.62
N ILE A 85 3.94 -15.95 -1.35
CA ILE A 85 4.24 -16.40 -2.71
C ILE A 85 3.76 -15.30 -3.67
N LEU A 86 4.65 -14.84 -4.55
CA LEU A 86 4.39 -13.83 -5.56
C LEU A 86 4.45 -14.44 -6.96
N GLU A 87 3.34 -14.38 -7.68
CA GLU A 87 3.33 -14.54 -9.13
C GLU A 87 3.80 -13.24 -9.81
N PRO A 88 4.18 -13.27 -11.11
CA PRO A 88 4.63 -12.09 -11.83
C PRO A 88 3.62 -10.92 -11.77
N LEU A 89 2.32 -11.22 -11.81
CA LEU A 89 1.28 -10.21 -11.70
C LEU A 89 1.19 -9.62 -10.28
N ASP A 90 1.37 -10.44 -9.23
CA ASP A 90 1.45 -9.92 -7.87
C ASP A 90 2.61 -8.92 -7.75
N THR A 91 3.79 -9.29 -8.26
CA THR A 91 4.97 -8.44 -8.25
C THR A 91 4.71 -7.10 -8.96
N PHE A 92 4.10 -7.14 -10.14
CA PHE A 92 3.73 -5.94 -10.89
C PHE A 92 2.75 -5.04 -10.14
N ILE A 93 1.69 -5.63 -9.56
CA ILE A 93 0.69 -4.90 -8.77
C ILE A 93 1.35 -4.26 -7.54
N HIS A 94 2.24 -4.96 -6.85
CA HIS A 94 2.96 -4.42 -5.70
C HIS A 94 3.84 -3.23 -6.10
N PHE A 95 4.55 -3.29 -7.24
CA PHE A 95 5.28 -2.13 -7.77
C PHE A 95 4.36 -0.94 -8.03
N ALA A 96 3.24 -1.15 -8.72
CA ALA A 96 2.30 -0.09 -9.07
C ALA A 96 1.75 0.60 -7.80
N ILE A 97 1.32 -0.20 -6.82
CA ILE A 97 0.82 0.29 -5.54
C ILE A 97 1.91 1.03 -4.75
N ALA A 98 3.12 0.47 -4.70
CA ALA A 98 4.26 1.08 -3.99
C ALA A 98 4.60 2.45 -4.55
N ILE A 99 4.73 2.55 -5.88
CA ILE A 99 5.04 3.82 -6.56
C ILE A 99 3.95 4.85 -6.29
N LEU A 100 2.67 4.49 -6.42
CA LEU A 100 1.56 5.40 -6.14
C LEU A 100 1.58 5.88 -4.68
N ALA A 101 1.80 4.97 -3.73
CA ALA A 101 1.84 5.29 -2.31
C ALA A 101 3.00 6.25 -1.97
N LEU A 102 4.19 6.00 -2.51
CA LEU A 102 5.37 6.85 -2.32
C LEU A 102 5.17 8.24 -2.94
N VAL A 103 4.69 8.30 -4.19
CA VAL A 103 4.43 9.57 -4.88
C VAL A 103 3.43 10.41 -4.09
N ILE A 104 2.32 9.82 -3.64
CA ILE A 104 1.31 10.53 -2.85
C ILE A 104 1.86 10.93 -1.49
N GLY A 105 2.59 10.04 -0.81
CA GLY A 105 3.16 10.27 0.51
C GLY A 105 4.21 11.39 0.52
N PHE A 106 5.10 11.45 -0.46
CA PHE A 106 6.15 12.47 -0.52
C PHE A 106 5.64 13.81 -1.08
N LYS A 107 4.78 13.82 -2.11
CA LYS A 107 4.21 15.07 -2.64
C LYS A 107 3.29 15.79 -1.66
N SER A 108 2.60 15.06 -0.77
CA SER A 108 1.65 15.67 0.17
C SER A 108 2.29 16.47 1.33
N VAL A 109 3.61 16.39 1.53
CA VAL A 109 4.33 17.24 2.53
C VAL A 109 4.76 18.57 1.93
N ASN A 110 5.11 18.59 0.65
CA ASN A 110 5.56 19.81 -0.03
C ASN A 110 4.45 20.86 -0.17
N SER A 111 3.19 20.51 0.06
CA SER A 111 2.07 21.45 0.04
C SER A 111 1.84 22.19 1.37
N LYS A 112 2.59 21.86 2.45
CA LYS A 112 2.53 22.56 3.74
C LYS A 112 3.81 23.40 3.97
N SER A 113 4.12 24.31 3.05
CA SER A 113 4.99 25.45 3.38
C SER A 113 4.12 26.70 3.50
N PRO A 114 3.55 27.02 4.68
CA PRO A 114 3.08 28.36 4.94
C PRO A 114 4.31 29.25 4.95
N GLY A 115 4.37 30.19 4.00
CA GLY A 115 5.33 31.28 4.05
C GLY A 115 5.26 31.94 5.43
N ILE A 116 6.38 31.89 6.14
CA ILE A 116 6.74 32.90 7.12
C ILE A 116 6.73 34.25 6.37
N GLN A 117 6.18 35.30 7.01
CA GLN A 117 6.09 36.74 6.64
C GLN A 117 4.68 37.18 6.18
N ARG A 118 3.99 38.15 6.81
CA ARG A 118 4.35 39.19 7.80
C ARG A 118 3.11 39.53 8.64
N ASN A 119 3.22 39.40 9.96
CA ASN A 119 2.62 40.38 10.85
C ASN A 119 3.67 41.47 11.02
N LEU A 120 3.49 42.61 10.36
CA LEU A 120 4.11 43.87 10.74
C LEU A 120 3.04 44.95 10.60
N HIS A 121 2.58 45.39 11.78
CA HIS A 121 1.96 46.67 12.11
C HIS A 121 0.72 47.11 11.32
#